data_AF-A0A1H2YZ44-F1
#
_entry.id   AF-A0A1H2YZ44-F1
#
_cell.length_a   1.000
_cell.length_b   1.000
_cell.length_c   1.000
_cell.angle_alpha   90.00
_cell.angle_beta   90.00
_cell.angle_gamma   90.00
#
_symmetry.space_group_name_H-M   'P 1'
#
loop_
_entity.id
_entity.type
_entity.pdbx_description
1 polymer ?
#
loop_
_entity_poly.entity_id
_entity_poly.type
_entity_poly.pdbx_seq_one_letter_code
_entity_poly.pdbx_strand_id
1 'polypeptide(L)'
;MLRKKYFFITLGVIALGVVGYFLFFPSGKYKFENQEIILDDCGDGDEDCAEVSINYMLCKKPSAFAQAFNDTIQRQLVRILTAKDTVMGVKEAGELFLSQYKADKEQFEGISPYQIQIVDTILLENDALISLQRSGYEYLGGAHPINWVSYMNFKASDGTPLPQAALFTNKDKILEVAEKHFRETFNLSEEEELSENGFMFQNDIFALPKNIGFDQNHLILLYNPYEIAPYSTGVLEVKIPLSEVNPWLSFNLNAPKRK
;
A
#
# COMPACT_ATOMS: atom_id res chain seq x y z
N MET A 1 18.39 -11.12 -23.25
CA MET A 1 17.79 -10.00 -24.04
C MET A 1 16.26 -10.12 -24.24
N LEU A 2 15.65 -11.30 -24.16
CA LEU A 2 14.20 -11.49 -24.38
C LEU A 2 13.33 -11.08 -23.16
N ARG A 3 13.80 -11.20 -21.92
CA ARG A 3 13.00 -10.92 -20.71
C ARG A 3 12.71 -9.43 -20.48
N LYS A 4 13.62 -8.53 -20.89
CA LYS A 4 13.40 -7.07 -20.89
C LYS A 4 12.16 -6.66 -21.69
N LYS A 5 11.79 -7.39 -22.76
CA LYS A 5 10.56 -7.11 -23.54
C LYS A 5 9.28 -7.66 -22.91
N TYR A 6 9.34 -8.75 -22.14
CA TYR A 6 8.16 -9.33 -21.48
C TYR A 6 7.83 -8.64 -20.14
N PHE A 7 8.80 -8.00 -19.48
CA PHE A 7 8.55 -7.23 -18.26
C PHE A 7 7.79 -5.92 -18.53
N PHE A 8 8.02 -5.29 -19.70
CA PHE A 8 7.13 -4.21 -20.18
C PHE A 8 5.71 -4.70 -20.50
N ILE A 9 5.51 -6.00 -20.74
CA ILE A 9 4.19 -6.59 -21.06
C ILE A 9 3.41 -6.89 -19.77
N THR A 10 4.04 -7.22 -18.65
CA THR A 10 3.35 -7.32 -17.34
C THR A 10 2.94 -5.96 -16.79
N LEU A 11 3.67 -4.89 -17.12
CA LEU A 11 3.20 -3.50 -16.97
C LEU A 11 1.91 -3.23 -17.76
N GLY A 12 1.68 -3.94 -18.87
CA GLY A 12 0.50 -3.75 -19.73
C GLY A 12 -0.78 -4.42 -19.24
N VAL A 13 -0.73 -5.38 -18.31
CA VAL A 13 -1.93 -6.12 -17.85
C VAL A 13 -2.40 -5.70 -16.46
N ILE A 14 -1.58 -4.99 -15.68
CA ILE A 14 -2.03 -4.27 -14.46
C ILE A 14 -2.45 -2.82 -14.80
N ALA A 15 -2.12 -2.32 -16.00
CA ALA A 15 -2.48 -0.97 -16.46
C ALA A 15 -3.78 -0.88 -17.30
N LEU A 16 -4.53 -1.97 -17.51
CA LEU A 16 -5.81 -1.93 -18.25
C LEU A 16 -7.01 -1.52 -17.37
N GLY A 17 -6.81 -0.43 -16.64
CA GLY A 17 -7.86 0.29 -15.91
C GLY A 17 -7.61 1.80 -15.81
N VAL A 18 -6.65 2.37 -16.58
CA VAL A 18 -6.38 3.82 -16.56
C VAL A 18 -6.25 4.36 -17.99
N VAL A 19 -7.31 4.21 -18.79
CA VAL A 19 -7.50 5.04 -19.98
C VAL A 19 -8.49 6.14 -19.62
N GLY A 20 -7.95 7.33 -19.38
CA GLY A 20 -8.72 8.57 -19.39
C GLY A 20 -8.77 9.33 -18.06
N TYR A 21 -7.65 9.89 -17.60
CA TYR A 21 -7.70 11.07 -16.73
C TYR A 21 -6.53 12.03 -16.96
N PHE A 22 -6.25 12.35 -18.22
CA PHE A 22 -5.54 13.60 -18.56
C PHE A 22 -6.58 14.70 -18.82
N LEU A 23 -7.21 15.19 -17.75
CA LEU A 23 -8.02 16.41 -17.79
C LEU A 23 -7.66 17.28 -16.58
N PHE A 24 -6.87 18.33 -16.86
CA PHE A 24 -6.79 19.59 -16.13
C PHE A 24 -6.84 19.51 -14.59
N PHE A 25 -5.68 19.34 -13.95
CA PHE A 25 -5.50 19.82 -12.58
C PHE A 25 -4.97 21.26 -12.63
N PRO A 26 -5.78 22.29 -12.28
CA PRO A 26 -5.24 23.62 -11.99
C PRO A 26 -4.25 23.46 -10.83
N SER A 27 -3.12 24.17 -10.87
CA SER A 27 -2.02 24.13 -9.88
C SER A 27 -2.52 23.83 -8.46
N GLY A 28 -2.48 22.56 -8.07
CA GLY A 28 -3.12 22.06 -6.86
C GLY A 28 -2.45 22.58 -5.59
N LYS A 29 -3.14 22.36 -4.46
CA LYS A 29 -2.56 22.62 -3.13
C LYS A 29 -1.25 21.86 -2.95
N TYR A 30 -1.17 20.65 -3.51
CA TYR A 30 0.02 19.79 -3.55
C TYR A 30 0.55 19.61 -4.98
N LYS A 31 1.77 19.08 -5.08
CA LYS A 31 2.37 18.65 -6.35
C LYS A 31 3.00 17.27 -6.14
N PHE A 32 2.20 16.23 -6.33
CA PHE A 32 2.64 14.85 -6.21
C PHE A 32 3.32 14.38 -7.49
N GLU A 33 4.51 13.78 -7.36
CA GLU A 33 5.28 13.23 -8.46
C GLU A 33 5.90 11.90 -8.06
N ASN A 34 5.77 10.90 -8.92
CA ASN A 34 6.44 9.61 -8.74
C ASN A 34 7.95 9.78 -8.90
N GLN A 35 8.69 9.16 -7.99
CA GLN A 35 10.14 9.00 -8.06
C GLN A 35 10.43 7.53 -8.34
N GLU A 36 11.23 7.28 -9.37
CA GLU A 36 11.60 5.93 -9.79
C GLU A 36 13.03 5.61 -9.33
N ILE A 37 13.18 4.44 -8.73
CA ILE A 37 14.46 3.83 -8.38
C ILE A 37 14.44 2.42 -8.95
N ILE A 38 15.37 2.14 -9.85
CA ILE A 38 15.64 0.81 -10.38
C ILE A 38 17.10 0.52 -10.09
N LEU A 39 17.35 -0.53 -9.29
CA LEU A 39 18.68 -1.02 -8.97
C LEU A 39 18.70 -2.52 -9.20
N ASP A 40 19.84 -3.02 -9.65
CA ASP A 40 20.11 -4.44 -9.77
C ASP A 40 21.57 -4.71 -9.40
N ASP A 41 21.89 -5.96 -9.10
CA ASP A 41 23.27 -6.38 -8.85
C ASP A 41 23.88 -7.21 -9.98
N CYS A 42 23.29 -7.14 -11.17
CA CYS A 42 23.71 -7.94 -12.32
C CYS A 42 25.09 -7.51 -12.83
N GLY A 43 25.95 -8.50 -13.11
CA GLY A 43 27.08 -8.32 -14.01
C GLY A 43 26.64 -8.37 -15.48
N ASP A 44 27.52 -7.97 -16.40
CA ASP A 44 27.25 -8.10 -17.83
C ASP A 44 26.99 -9.58 -18.22
N GLY A 45 25.77 -9.88 -18.65
CA GLY A 45 25.36 -11.21 -19.09
C GLY A 45 24.82 -12.13 -18.00
N ASP A 46 24.69 -11.65 -16.76
CA ASP A 46 24.03 -12.40 -15.68
C ASP A 46 22.50 -12.31 -15.83
N GLU A 47 21.80 -13.42 -15.58
CA GLU A 47 20.33 -13.49 -15.59
C GLU A 47 19.73 -13.83 -14.22
N ASP A 48 20.58 -14.12 -13.21
CA ASP A 48 20.19 -14.47 -11.82
C ASP A 48 20.75 -13.46 -10.80
N CYS A 49 20.19 -12.25 -10.83
CA CYS A 49 20.57 -11.11 -9.99
C CYS A 49 19.37 -10.55 -9.20
N ALA A 50 19.67 -9.96 -8.06
CA ALA A 50 18.69 -9.30 -7.22
C ALA A 50 18.29 -7.95 -7.79
N GLU A 51 17.03 -7.56 -7.57
CA GLU A 51 16.42 -6.38 -8.17
C GLU A 51 15.61 -5.58 -7.14
N VAL A 52 15.72 -4.25 -7.21
CA VAL A 52 14.93 -3.28 -6.47
C VAL A 52 14.26 -2.34 -7.47
N SER A 53 12.92 -2.32 -7.50
CA SER A 53 12.13 -1.44 -8.37
C SER A 53 11.09 -0.69 -7.56
N ILE A 54 11.32 0.60 -7.30
CA ILE A 54 10.45 1.42 -6.45
C ILE A 54 9.96 2.61 -7.26
N ASN A 55 8.63 2.75 -7.35
CA ASN A 55 7.94 3.93 -7.86
C ASN A 55 7.15 4.54 -6.71
N TYR A 56 7.73 5.50 -6.00
CA TYR A 56 7.14 6.05 -4.77
C TYR A 56 6.72 7.51 -4.92
N MET A 57 5.75 7.94 -4.11
CA MET A 57 5.16 9.26 -4.23
C MET A 57 5.96 10.31 -3.47
N LEU A 58 6.24 11.46 -4.11
CA LEU A 58 6.87 12.60 -3.45
C LEU A 58 6.05 13.88 -3.68
N CYS A 59 5.81 14.65 -2.62
CA CYS A 59 5.25 16.00 -2.74
C CYS A 59 6.39 17.01 -2.97
N LYS A 60 6.48 17.57 -4.18
CA LYS A 60 7.56 18.49 -4.59
C LYS A 60 7.35 19.92 -4.14
N LYS A 61 6.11 20.34 -3.86
CA LYS A 61 5.79 21.72 -3.48
C LYS A 61 6.19 21.97 -2.02
N PRO A 62 7.23 22.77 -1.74
CA PRO A 62 7.74 22.92 -0.38
C PRO A 62 6.67 23.43 0.57
N SER A 63 6.43 22.70 1.66
CA SER A 63 5.43 23.00 2.69
C SER A 63 5.66 22.11 3.91
N ALA A 64 5.07 22.45 5.05
CA ALA A 64 5.05 21.57 6.23
C ALA A 64 4.41 20.21 5.88
N PHE A 65 3.36 20.22 5.05
CA PHE A 65 2.76 19.02 4.48
C PHE A 65 3.79 18.18 3.73
N ALA A 66 4.52 18.77 2.77
CA ALA A 66 5.48 18.04 1.96
C ALA A 66 6.58 17.42 2.82
N GLN A 67 7.04 18.12 3.85
CA GLN A 67 8.03 17.59 4.79
C GLN A 67 7.47 16.36 5.54
N ALA A 68 6.33 16.50 6.23
CA ALA A 68 5.75 15.41 7.00
C ALA A 68 5.37 14.18 6.14
N PHE A 69 4.80 14.43 4.97
CA PHE A 69 4.45 13.39 4.00
C PHE A 69 5.70 12.68 3.46
N ASN A 70 6.67 13.42 2.90
CA ASN A 70 7.87 12.82 2.29
C ASN A 70 8.71 12.08 3.33
N ASP A 71 8.86 12.63 4.54
CA ASP A 71 9.59 11.98 5.62
C ASP A 71 8.94 10.66 6.04
N THR A 72 7.60 10.61 6.06
CA THR A 72 6.86 9.38 6.38
C THR A 72 7.04 8.33 5.30
N ILE A 73 6.89 8.71 4.03
CA ILE A 73 7.10 7.83 2.87
C ILE A 73 8.52 7.27 2.87
N GLN A 74 9.53 8.11 3.08
CA GLN A 74 10.93 7.71 3.14
C GLN A 74 11.21 6.74 4.29
N ARG A 75 10.76 7.05 5.53
CA ARG A 75 10.94 6.16 6.68
C ARG A 75 10.31 4.78 6.45
N GLN A 76 9.11 4.72 5.88
CA GLN A 76 8.45 3.45 5.57
C GLN A 76 9.22 2.65 4.52
N LEU A 77 9.72 3.29 3.44
CA LEU A 77 10.52 2.60 2.42
C LEU A 77 11.84 2.07 3.00
N VAL A 78 12.55 2.88 3.79
CA VAL A 78 13.80 2.44 4.44
C VAL A 78 13.55 1.25 5.35
N ARG A 79 12.45 1.28 6.14
CA ARG A 79 12.08 0.17 7.01
C ARG A 79 11.77 -1.10 6.23
N ILE A 80 11.08 -1.00 5.09
CA ILE A 80 10.81 -2.15 4.23
C ILE A 80 12.11 -2.74 3.67
N LEU A 81 13.01 -1.89 3.15
CA LEU A 81 14.23 -2.34 2.48
C LEU A 81 15.32 -2.87 3.42
N THR A 82 15.34 -2.40 4.67
CA THR A 82 16.47 -2.66 5.59
C THR A 82 16.06 -3.35 6.89
N ALA A 83 14.76 -3.50 7.13
CA ALA A 83 14.18 -3.90 8.42
C ALA A 83 14.60 -3.02 9.62
N LYS A 84 15.17 -1.83 9.38
CA LYS A 84 15.67 -0.90 10.39
C LYS A 84 14.91 0.42 10.36
N ASP A 85 14.80 1.07 11.51
CA ASP A 85 14.29 2.43 11.61
C ASP A 85 15.48 3.41 11.68
N THR A 86 16.04 3.71 10.51
CA THR A 86 17.21 4.57 10.35
C THR A 86 16.92 5.72 9.38
N VAL A 87 17.63 6.83 9.53
CA VAL A 87 17.50 7.99 8.64
C VAL A 87 18.54 7.85 7.52
N MET A 88 18.07 7.48 6.32
CA MET A 88 18.88 7.36 5.11
C MET A 88 18.04 7.55 3.85
N GLY A 89 18.67 7.70 2.68
CA GLY A 89 17.97 7.82 1.41
C GLY A 89 17.34 6.50 0.95
N VAL A 90 16.24 6.55 0.18
CA VAL A 90 15.59 5.34 -0.36
C VAL A 90 16.54 4.57 -1.29
N LYS A 91 17.33 5.27 -2.12
CA LYS A 91 18.32 4.66 -3.01
C LYS A 91 19.40 3.93 -2.22
N GLU A 92 19.92 4.56 -1.17
CA GLU A 92 20.90 3.96 -0.25
C GLU A 92 20.34 2.71 0.44
N ALA A 93 19.08 2.77 0.91
CA ALA A 93 18.40 1.61 1.46
C ALA A 93 18.25 0.47 0.43
N GLY A 94 17.99 0.79 -0.84
CA GLY A 94 17.97 -0.19 -1.93
C GLY A 94 19.34 -0.81 -2.22
N GLU A 95 20.41 -0.03 -2.16
CA GLU A 95 21.78 -0.54 -2.27
C GLU A 95 22.16 -1.47 -1.11
N LEU A 96 21.66 -1.18 0.11
CA LEU A 96 21.82 -2.07 1.26
C LEU A 96 21.04 -3.38 1.09
N PHE A 97 19.84 -3.34 0.51
CA PHE A 97 19.06 -4.54 0.17
C PHE A 97 19.85 -5.46 -0.77
N LEU A 98 20.42 -4.91 -1.85
CA LEU A 98 21.26 -5.68 -2.78
C LEU A 98 22.53 -6.21 -2.11
N SER A 99 23.13 -5.43 -1.21
CA SER A 99 24.30 -5.85 -0.44
C SER A 99 23.99 -7.01 0.51
N GLN A 100 22.79 -7.02 1.10
CA GLN A 100 22.34 -8.13 1.96
C GLN A 100 22.21 -9.43 1.15
N TYR A 101 21.59 -9.37 -0.04
CA TYR A 101 21.51 -10.54 -0.93
C TYR A 101 22.90 -11.11 -1.26
N LYS A 102 23.89 -10.26 -1.56
CA LYS A 102 25.26 -10.69 -1.83
C LYS A 102 25.87 -11.42 -0.63
N ALA A 103 25.72 -10.87 0.57
CA ALA A 103 26.20 -11.49 1.80
C ALA A 103 25.54 -12.86 2.05
N ASP A 104 24.22 -12.96 1.83
CA ASP A 104 23.48 -14.21 1.99
C ASP A 104 23.92 -15.26 0.96
N LYS A 105 24.16 -14.86 -0.30
CA LYS A 105 24.65 -15.72 -1.37
C LYS A 105 26.07 -16.25 -1.13
N GLU A 106 26.92 -15.46 -0.45
CA GLU A 106 28.26 -15.91 -0.03
C GLU A 106 28.19 -16.92 1.14
N GLN A 107 27.20 -16.78 2.02
CA GLN A 107 27.05 -17.61 3.20
C GLN A 107 26.27 -18.91 2.95
N PHE A 108 25.32 -18.90 2.01
CA PHE A 108 24.37 -19.99 1.78
C PHE A 108 24.32 -20.39 0.30
N GLU A 109 24.35 -21.69 0.02
CA GLU A 109 24.20 -22.21 -1.34
C GLU A 109 22.73 -22.17 -1.80
N GLY A 110 22.51 -21.96 -3.10
CA GLY A 110 21.18 -22.08 -3.72
C GLY A 110 20.20 -20.94 -3.43
N ILE A 111 20.67 -19.82 -2.89
CA ILE A 111 19.83 -18.64 -2.67
C ILE A 111 19.37 -18.07 -4.01
N SER A 112 18.06 -18.10 -4.24
CA SER A 112 17.45 -17.48 -5.41
C SER A 112 17.52 -15.95 -5.29
N PRO A 113 17.64 -15.21 -6.42
CA PRO A 113 17.81 -13.77 -6.39
C PRO A 113 16.67 -13.04 -5.69
N TYR A 114 17.02 -12.07 -4.84
CA TYR A 114 16.02 -11.27 -4.13
C TYR A 114 15.35 -10.26 -5.06
N GLN A 115 14.05 -10.06 -4.92
CA GLN A 115 13.32 -9.08 -5.71
C GLN A 115 12.38 -8.30 -4.82
N ILE A 116 12.40 -6.97 -4.96
CA ILE A 116 11.41 -6.12 -4.32
C ILE A 116 10.87 -5.09 -5.31
N GLN A 117 9.54 -4.99 -5.40
CA GLN A 117 8.85 -4.02 -6.22
C GLN A 117 7.86 -3.26 -5.36
N ILE A 118 7.84 -1.93 -5.45
CA ILE A 118 6.94 -1.08 -4.66
C ILE A 118 6.35 0.00 -5.56
N VAL A 119 5.04 0.22 -5.47
CA VAL A 119 4.33 1.28 -6.20
C VAL A 119 3.42 2.05 -5.26
N ASP A 120 3.55 3.37 -5.23
CA ASP A 120 2.64 4.27 -4.52
C ASP A 120 1.59 4.85 -5.48
N THR A 121 0.37 5.08 -4.98
CA THR A 121 -0.71 5.73 -5.72
C THR A 121 -1.57 6.56 -4.76
N ILE A 122 -1.82 7.83 -5.10
CA ILE A 122 -2.80 8.65 -4.38
C ILE A 122 -4.21 8.23 -4.81
N LEU A 123 -5.00 7.70 -3.87
CA LEU A 123 -6.39 7.29 -4.13
C LEU A 123 -7.39 8.40 -3.81
N LEU A 124 -7.07 9.23 -2.83
CA LEU A 124 -7.89 10.36 -2.42
C LEU A 124 -7.01 11.59 -2.15
N GLU A 125 -7.39 12.71 -2.74
CA GLU A 125 -6.86 14.04 -2.44
C GLU A 125 -8.03 15.01 -2.21
N ASN A 126 -8.22 15.45 -0.97
CA ASN A 126 -9.15 16.53 -0.66
C ASN A 126 -8.62 17.43 0.48
N ASP A 127 -9.43 18.40 0.91
CA ASP A 127 -9.03 19.39 1.92
C ASP A 127 -8.93 18.84 3.35
N ALA A 128 -9.40 17.61 3.60
CA ALA A 128 -9.38 16.95 4.90
C ALA A 128 -8.32 15.83 4.97
N LEU A 129 -8.23 14.99 3.94
CA LEU A 129 -7.44 13.77 3.91
C LEU A 129 -6.72 13.60 2.57
N ILE A 130 -5.48 13.13 2.64
CA ILE A 130 -4.80 12.46 1.53
C ILE A 130 -4.68 10.98 1.88
N SER A 131 -5.15 10.08 1.02
CA SER A 131 -4.99 8.65 1.19
C SER A 131 -4.11 8.10 0.08
N LEU A 132 -3.03 7.43 0.48
CA LEU A 132 -2.06 6.80 -0.40
C LEU A 132 -2.13 5.29 -0.24
N GLN A 133 -2.24 4.57 -1.35
CA GLN A 133 -2.01 3.13 -1.45
C GLN A 133 -0.56 2.86 -1.80
N ARG A 134 0.05 1.90 -1.14
CA ARG A 134 1.31 1.29 -1.51
C ARG A 134 1.09 -0.18 -1.81
N SER A 135 1.44 -0.62 -3.01
CA SER A 135 1.43 -2.03 -3.40
C SER A 135 2.88 -2.53 -3.44
N GLY A 136 3.11 -3.73 -2.93
CA GLY A 136 4.42 -4.33 -2.85
C GLY A 136 4.42 -5.78 -3.32
N TYR A 137 5.51 -6.15 -3.98
CA TYR A 137 5.91 -7.53 -4.28
C TYR A 137 7.27 -7.76 -3.66
N GLU A 138 7.44 -8.86 -2.96
CA GLU A 138 8.69 -9.22 -2.31
C GLU A 138 8.99 -10.71 -2.52
N TYR A 139 10.22 -11.01 -2.91
CA TYR A 139 10.76 -12.36 -2.98
C TYR A 139 12.15 -12.37 -2.38
N LEU A 140 12.33 -13.03 -1.24
CA LEU A 140 13.61 -13.10 -0.53
C LEU A 140 14.19 -14.53 -0.57
N GLY A 141 14.10 -15.21 -1.72
CA GLY A 141 14.64 -16.55 -1.90
C GLY A 141 13.83 -17.69 -1.26
N GLY A 142 12.57 -17.44 -0.90
CA GLY A 142 11.65 -18.44 -0.33
C GLY A 142 10.97 -19.34 -1.38
N ALA A 143 9.95 -20.08 -0.95
CA ALA A 143 9.18 -20.96 -1.84
C ALA A 143 8.31 -20.20 -2.86
N HIS A 144 7.82 -19.01 -2.49
CA HIS A 144 7.01 -18.15 -3.34
C HIS A 144 7.20 -16.68 -2.94
N PRO A 145 6.89 -15.72 -3.83
CA PRO A 145 6.85 -14.30 -3.48
C PRO A 145 5.66 -13.97 -2.55
N ILE A 146 5.65 -12.77 -2.00
CA ILE A 146 4.52 -12.21 -1.26
C ILE A 146 4.12 -10.91 -1.93
N ASN A 147 2.82 -10.79 -2.23
CA ASN A 147 2.21 -9.52 -2.61
C ASN A 147 1.49 -8.95 -1.39
N TRP A 148 1.62 -7.64 -1.19
CA TRP A 148 0.93 -6.95 -0.11
C TRP A 148 0.49 -5.55 -0.55
N VAL A 149 -0.51 -5.02 0.14
CA VAL A 149 -0.96 -3.64 0.00
C VAL A 149 -0.97 -2.99 1.38
N SER A 150 -0.59 -1.72 1.45
CA SER A 150 -0.75 -0.88 2.64
C SER A 150 -1.29 0.50 2.29
N TYR A 151 -2.06 1.08 3.21
CA TYR A 151 -2.65 2.39 3.10
C TYR A 151 -2.05 3.30 4.15
N MET A 152 -1.77 4.53 3.73
CA MET A 152 -1.32 5.61 4.59
C MET A 152 -2.25 6.80 4.40
N ASN A 153 -2.82 7.26 5.51
CA ASN A 153 -3.74 8.40 5.53
C ASN A 153 -3.03 9.59 6.16
N PHE A 154 -3.15 10.76 5.56
CA PHE A 154 -2.49 11.99 6.00
C PHE A 154 -3.50 13.11 6.17
N LYS A 155 -3.37 13.91 7.24
CA LYS A 155 -4.13 15.15 7.35
C LYS A 155 -3.72 16.09 6.22
N ALA A 156 -4.69 16.55 5.44
CA ALA A 156 -4.42 17.52 4.38
C ALA A 156 -3.93 18.88 4.91
N SER A 157 -4.18 19.21 6.18
CA SER A 157 -3.69 20.46 6.78
C SER A 157 -2.17 20.57 6.81
N ASP A 158 -1.49 19.49 7.19
CA ASP A 158 -0.09 19.54 7.61
C ASP A 158 0.73 18.29 7.26
N GLY A 159 0.12 17.28 6.61
CA GLY A 159 0.80 16.05 6.19
C GLY A 159 1.09 15.09 7.32
N THR A 160 0.56 15.32 8.52
CA THR A 160 0.71 14.39 9.65
C THR A 160 -0.01 13.07 9.33
N PRO A 161 0.65 11.91 9.49
CA PRO A 161 0.00 10.63 9.31
C PRO A 161 -1.10 10.42 10.36
N LEU A 162 -2.25 9.94 9.91
CA LEU A 162 -3.38 9.53 10.74
C LEU A 162 -3.29 8.03 10.99
N PRO A 163 -2.92 7.60 12.22
CA PRO A 163 -2.95 6.19 12.56
C PRO A 163 -4.40 5.69 12.56
N GLN A 164 -4.59 4.39 12.30
CA GLN A 164 -5.90 3.76 12.21
C GLN A 164 -6.80 4.07 13.43
N ALA A 165 -6.24 4.04 14.64
CA ALA A 165 -6.95 4.33 15.88
C ALA A 165 -7.53 5.76 15.95
N ALA A 166 -7.03 6.67 15.11
CA ALA A 166 -7.48 8.05 15.01
C ALA A 166 -8.42 8.30 13.83
N LEU A 167 -8.74 7.30 12.99
CA LEU A 167 -9.63 7.50 11.83
C LEU A 167 -11.10 7.67 12.23
N PHE A 168 -11.51 7.09 13.36
CA PHE A 168 -12.91 6.94 13.73
C PHE A 168 -13.20 7.59 15.09
N THR A 169 -14.29 8.36 15.16
CA THR A 169 -14.82 8.91 16.42
C THR A 169 -15.69 7.90 17.15
N ASN A 170 -16.30 6.95 16.42
CA ASN A 170 -17.06 5.84 16.98
C ASN A 170 -16.67 4.54 16.26
N LYS A 171 -15.76 3.79 16.86
CA LYS A 171 -15.25 2.54 16.28
C LYS A 171 -16.30 1.44 16.23
N ASP A 172 -17.20 1.37 17.22
CA ASP A 172 -18.21 0.31 17.29
C ASP A 172 -19.22 0.44 16.15
N LYS A 173 -19.62 1.67 15.80
CA LYS A 173 -20.49 1.91 14.63
C LYS A 173 -19.80 1.61 13.30
N ILE A 174 -18.51 1.88 13.20
CA ILE A 174 -17.73 1.49 12.02
C ILE A 174 -17.62 -0.03 11.92
N LEU A 175 -17.41 -0.72 13.05
CA LEU A 175 -17.34 -2.18 13.08
C LEU A 175 -18.65 -2.82 12.62
N GLU A 176 -19.79 -2.31 13.08
CA GLU A 176 -21.14 -2.77 12.68
C GLU A 176 -21.36 -2.64 11.16
N VAL A 177 -21.10 -1.46 10.59
CA VAL A 177 -21.24 -1.26 9.14
C VAL A 177 -20.22 -2.09 8.36
N ALA A 178 -18.99 -2.19 8.87
CA ALA A 178 -17.94 -2.96 8.22
C ALA A 178 -18.23 -4.46 8.17
N GLU A 179 -18.75 -5.04 9.25
CA GLU A 179 -19.11 -6.46 9.26
C GLU A 179 -20.24 -6.74 8.27
N LYS A 180 -21.25 -5.86 8.22
CA LYS A 180 -22.34 -5.97 7.24
C LYS A 180 -21.78 -6.00 5.81
N HIS A 181 -20.96 -5.01 5.45
CA HIS A 181 -20.36 -4.96 4.10
C HIS A 181 -19.39 -6.11 3.84
N PHE A 182 -18.68 -6.61 4.86
CA PHE A 182 -17.84 -7.80 4.75
C PHE A 182 -18.67 -9.02 4.38
N ARG A 183 -19.75 -9.28 5.13
CA ARG A 183 -20.65 -10.40 4.88
C ARG A 183 -21.29 -10.29 3.49
N GLU A 184 -21.76 -9.11 3.10
CA GLU A 184 -22.30 -8.88 1.75
C GLU A 184 -21.25 -9.12 0.64
N THR A 185 -20.02 -8.63 0.83
CA THR A 185 -18.93 -8.79 -0.15
C THR A 185 -18.58 -10.25 -0.39
N PHE A 186 -18.63 -11.08 0.66
CA PHE A 186 -18.29 -12.49 0.60
C PHE A 186 -19.49 -13.44 0.56
N ASN A 187 -20.69 -12.91 0.29
CA ASN A 187 -21.95 -13.65 0.18
C ASN A 187 -22.29 -14.50 1.42
N LEU A 188 -22.06 -13.94 2.61
CA LEU A 188 -22.40 -14.55 3.90
C LEU A 188 -23.71 -13.98 4.42
N SER A 189 -24.53 -14.85 4.99
CA SER A 189 -25.68 -14.47 5.82
C SER A 189 -25.24 -14.05 7.23
N GLU A 190 -26.17 -13.49 8.01
CA GLU A 190 -25.92 -13.08 9.40
C GLU A 190 -25.65 -14.27 10.33
N GLU A 191 -26.16 -15.46 10.00
CA GLU A 191 -26.11 -16.66 10.83
C GLU A 191 -24.90 -17.55 10.50
N GLU A 192 -24.25 -17.36 9.35
CA GLU A 192 -23.09 -18.14 8.94
C GLU A 192 -21.83 -17.81 9.75
N GLU A 193 -21.15 -18.86 10.21
CA GLU A 193 -19.84 -18.77 10.86
C GLU A 193 -18.78 -18.32 9.84
N LEU A 194 -17.89 -17.42 10.25
CA LEU A 194 -16.84 -16.90 9.38
C LEU A 194 -15.81 -18.00 9.07
N SER A 195 -15.52 -18.84 10.06
CA SER A 195 -14.56 -19.94 9.98
C SER A 195 -15.01 -21.07 9.06
N GLU A 196 -16.30 -21.41 9.02
CA GLU A 196 -16.86 -22.37 8.06
C GLU A 196 -16.74 -21.87 6.61
N ASN A 197 -16.64 -20.55 6.43
CA ASN A 197 -16.45 -19.89 5.14
C ASN A 197 -14.98 -19.56 4.81
N GLY A 198 -14.03 -20.13 5.55
CA GLY A 198 -12.60 -20.04 5.27
C GLY A 198 -11.91 -18.79 5.83
N PHE A 199 -12.58 -18.03 6.70
CA PHE A 199 -12.00 -16.87 7.38
C PHE A 199 -11.45 -17.21 8.77
N MET A 200 -10.29 -16.68 9.12
CA MET A 200 -9.54 -17.01 10.33
C MET A 200 -9.59 -15.88 11.37
N PHE A 201 -10.80 -15.43 11.71
CA PHE A 201 -10.99 -14.43 12.76
C PHE A 201 -10.86 -15.06 14.16
N GLN A 202 -10.32 -14.29 15.11
CA GLN A 202 -10.19 -14.75 16.48
C GLN A 202 -11.58 -14.96 17.10
N ASN A 203 -11.83 -16.17 17.62
CA ASN A 203 -13.12 -16.58 18.20
C ASN A 203 -14.31 -16.44 17.24
N ASP A 204 -14.07 -16.46 15.93
CA ASP A 204 -15.09 -16.21 14.90
C ASP A 204 -15.72 -14.80 14.94
N ILE A 205 -15.03 -13.84 15.56
CA ILE A 205 -15.52 -12.46 15.71
C ILE A 205 -14.87 -11.56 14.66
N PHE A 206 -15.70 -10.93 13.82
CA PHE A 206 -15.23 -9.95 12.85
C PHE A 206 -14.42 -8.82 13.51
N ALA A 207 -13.31 -8.46 12.88
CA ALA A 207 -12.45 -7.36 13.32
C ALA A 207 -11.95 -6.55 12.13
N LEU A 208 -11.92 -5.22 12.26
CA LEU A 208 -11.35 -4.34 11.24
C LEU A 208 -9.88 -4.71 10.92
N PRO A 209 -9.44 -4.63 9.66
CA PRO A 209 -8.04 -4.85 9.32
C PRO A 209 -7.18 -3.71 9.86
N LYS A 210 -5.88 -3.95 10.01
CA LYS A 210 -4.93 -2.85 10.28
C LYS A 210 -4.79 -1.89 9.10
N ASN A 211 -5.07 -2.40 7.90
CA ASN A 211 -4.87 -1.69 6.66
C ASN A 211 -6.18 -1.07 6.15
N ILE A 212 -6.32 0.24 6.35
CA ILE A 212 -7.53 1.00 6.02
C ILE A 212 -7.16 2.22 5.17
N GLY A 213 -7.78 2.33 4.00
CA GLY A 213 -7.59 3.43 3.04
C GLY A 213 -8.90 4.09 2.65
N PHE A 214 -8.80 5.10 1.80
CA PHE A 214 -9.95 5.83 1.27
C PHE A 214 -9.73 6.10 -0.22
N ASP A 215 -10.75 5.89 -1.04
CA ASP A 215 -10.82 6.44 -2.40
C ASP A 215 -11.87 7.56 -2.46
N GLN A 216 -12.23 8.02 -3.66
CA GLN A 216 -13.21 9.09 -3.85
C GLN A 216 -14.62 8.76 -3.31
N ASN A 217 -14.96 7.48 -3.20
CA ASN A 217 -16.31 6.99 -2.93
C ASN A 217 -16.39 6.06 -1.71
N HIS A 218 -15.29 5.42 -1.32
CA HIS A 218 -15.28 4.35 -0.33
C HIS A 218 -14.24 4.52 0.77
N LEU A 219 -14.61 4.06 1.97
CA LEU A 219 -13.67 3.53 2.96
C LEU A 219 -13.28 2.11 2.50
N ILE A 220 -11.98 1.84 2.44
CA ILE A 220 -11.44 0.56 1.98
C ILE A 220 -10.83 -0.17 3.17
N LEU A 221 -11.35 -1.35 3.47
CA LEU A 221 -10.79 -2.29 4.43
C LEU A 221 -10.07 -3.38 3.65
N LEU A 222 -8.78 -3.56 3.89
CA LEU A 222 -7.99 -4.56 3.17
C LEU A 222 -7.30 -5.51 4.13
N TYR A 223 -7.46 -6.81 3.90
CA TYR A 223 -6.71 -7.84 4.58
C TYR A 223 -5.66 -8.42 3.64
N ASN A 224 -4.40 -8.38 4.06
CA ASN A 224 -3.30 -8.98 3.31
C ASN A 224 -3.35 -10.52 3.42
N PRO A 225 -2.64 -11.25 2.53
CA PRO A 225 -2.49 -12.70 2.66
C PRO A 225 -2.07 -13.10 4.07
N TYR A 226 -2.62 -14.21 4.57
CA TYR A 226 -2.45 -14.73 5.94
C TYR A 226 -3.11 -13.94 7.08
N GLU A 227 -3.69 -12.75 6.85
CA GLU A 227 -4.31 -12.01 7.96
C GLU A 227 -5.61 -12.66 8.43
N ILE A 228 -6.49 -13.03 7.51
CA ILE A 228 -7.77 -13.69 7.81
C ILE A 228 -8.08 -14.86 6.87
N ALA A 229 -7.17 -15.22 5.95
CA ALA A 229 -7.36 -16.33 5.03
C ALA A 229 -5.98 -16.89 4.61
N PRO A 230 -5.90 -18.15 4.13
CA PRO A 230 -4.65 -18.71 3.60
C PRO A 230 -4.07 -17.87 2.45
N TYR A 231 -2.77 -17.98 2.21
CA TYR A 231 -2.09 -17.22 1.15
C TYR A 231 -2.71 -17.38 -0.23
N SER A 232 -3.21 -18.57 -0.55
CA SER A 232 -3.86 -18.87 -1.84
C SER A 232 -5.09 -18.02 -2.13
N THR A 233 -5.73 -17.46 -1.09
CA THR A 233 -6.86 -16.53 -1.23
C THR A 233 -6.40 -15.16 -1.74
N GLY A 234 -5.14 -14.79 -1.50
CA GLY A 234 -4.61 -13.48 -1.84
C GLY A 234 -5.11 -12.37 -0.93
N VAL A 235 -5.20 -11.16 -1.48
CA VAL A 235 -5.71 -9.98 -0.78
C VAL A 235 -7.24 -9.99 -0.77
N LEU A 236 -7.83 -9.67 0.37
CA LEU A 236 -9.27 -9.49 0.53
C LEU A 236 -9.60 -8.01 0.74
N GLU A 237 -10.56 -7.48 0.00
CA GLU A 237 -10.94 -6.07 0.04
C GLU A 237 -12.45 -5.93 0.31
N VAL A 238 -12.82 -5.05 1.23
CA VAL A 238 -14.21 -4.63 1.49
C VAL A 238 -14.29 -3.11 1.28
N LYS A 239 -15.20 -2.68 0.39
CA LYS A 239 -15.45 -1.28 0.07
C LYS A 239 -16.77 -0.82 0.65
N ILE A 240 -16.72 0.20 1.50
CA ILE A 240 -17.88 0.74 2.21
C ILE A 240 -18.13 2.16 1.70
N PRO A 241 -19.32 2.49 1.16
CA PRO A 241 -19.63 3.84 0.71
C PRO A 241 -19.38 4.89 1.81
N LEU A 242 -18.68 5.98 1.46
CA LEU A 242 -18.35 7.03 2.43
C LEU A 242 -19.60 7.66 3.07
N SER A 243 -20.72 7.69 2.35
CA SER A 243 -22.00 8.15 2.89
C SER A 243 -22.46 7.38 4.13
N GLU A 244 -22.09 6.10 4.25
CA GLU A 244 -22.48 5.24 5.38
C GLU A 244 -21.57 5.42 6.59
N VAL A 245 -20.32 5.86 6.40
CA VAL A 245 -19.33 5.98 7.51
C VAL A 245 -18.99 7.40 7.90
N ASN A 246 -19.30 8.39 7.04
CA ASN A 246 -19.01 9.81 7.24
C ASN A 246 -19.35 10.36 8.64
N PRO A 247 -20.51 10.03 9.26
CA PRO A 247 -20.84 10.53 10.59
C PRO A 247 -19.86 10.13 11.70
N TRP A 248 -19.06 9.09 11.48
CA TRP A 248 -18.15 8.53 12.48
C TRP A 248 -16.67 8.64 12.10
N LEU A 249 -16.34 9.39 11.03
CA LEU A 249 -14.96 9.74 10.71
C LEU A 249 -14.48 10.89 11.62
N SER A 250 -13.19 10.91 11.95
CA SER A 250 -12.56 11.99 12.74
C SER A 250 -12.25 13.25 11.93
N PHE A 251 -12.60 13.24 10.64
CA PHE A 251 -12.39 14.32 9.69
C PHE A 251 -13.61 14.44 8.77
N ASN A 252 -13.84 15.63 8.22
CA ASN A 252 -14.99 15.90 7.38
C ASN A 252 -14.61 15.84 5.90
N LEU A 253 -14.96 14.74 5.22
CA LEU A 253 -14.72 14.56 3.78
C LEU A 253 -15.59 15.47 2.89
N ASN A 254 -16.68 16.04 3.43
CA ASN A 254 -17.60 16.94 2.73
C ASN A 254 -17.27 18.43 2.98
N ALA A 255 -16.13 18.74 3.59
CA ALA A 255 -15.75 20.14 3.83
C ALA A 255 -15.63 20.87 2.47
N PRO A 256 -16.34 22.00 2.27
CA PRO A 256 -16.27 22.73 1.01
C PRO A 256 -14.83 23.20 0.76
N LYS A 257 -14.40 23.17 -0.51
CA LYS A 257 -13.11 23.70 -0.94
C LYS A 257 -12.95 25.10 -0.36
N ARG A 258 -11.96 25.31 0.52
CA ARG A 258 -11.68 26.67 1.00
C ARG A 258 -11.19 27.48 -0.20
N LYS A 259 -11.95 28.53 -0.56
CA LYS A 259 -11.61 29.46 -1.64
C LYS A 259 -10.28 30.16 -1.38
#